data_AF-A0A7R7GM74-F1
#
_entry.id   AF-A0A7R7GM74-F1
#
_cell.length_a   1.000
_cell.length_b   1.000
_cell.length_c   1.000
_cell.angle_alpha   90.00
_cell.angle_beta   90.00
_cell.angle_gamma   90.00
#
_symmetry.space_group_name_H-M   'P 1'
#
loop_
_entity.id
_entity.type
_entity.pdbx_description
1 polymer ?
#
loop_
_entity_poly.entity_id
_entity_poly.type
_entity_poly.pdbx_seq_one_letter_code
_entity_poly.pdbx_strand_id
1 'polypeptide(L)'
;MSPGVKEKWLVHFSGDDWWQSNPHSRHHITFQFQKAGYNVLWINPMGLRFPSFKKKGFAKKIFNKIKSILRALIKISPGFYVYTFIFLPVFKRGLVERLNARFVDLQLRVVFRLLGIDGAVAFVTLPTFAPVVRRAKLAGRFRAVIYYYSDQYDQYREITDRKPILEWDLMLQEDADAIYCASEAIMESVDPEIRAGKTVKVIEHQVDFEHFDYKNLDDVARDIHAPVIGYFGSLTDSNDWGMIEHAAKARPDWKFVFLGNKRIALPELEALPNVEFRGFVSYQDLPREAAGFSVGIMFWKMTDWIRACSPLKLKEYLALGLPVVSVPIDEVVNKYSNYVHFASTPDEFVEAVERALQDTNREERRDYVKQFSWKAATREIMTDCGLN
;
A
#
# COMPACT_ATOMS: atom_id res chain seq x y z
N MET A 1 12.84 -9.92 41.44
CA MET A 1 12.88 -9.32 40.09
C MET A 1 13.13 -10.44 39.12
N SER A 2 12.08 -10.93 38.44
CA SER A 2 12.23 -11.94 37.40
C SER A 2 13.18 -11.41 36.32
N PRO A 3 14.07 -12.24 35.73
CA PRO A 3 14.94 -11.79 34.64
C PRO A 3 14.07 -11.15 33.57
N GLY A 4 14.23 -9.84 33.38
CA GLY A 4 13.33 -9.04 32.56
C GLY A 4 13.29 -9.59 31.14
N VAL A 5 12.11 -9.96 30.65
CA VAL A 5 11.90 -10.26 29.24
C VAL A 5 12.39 -9.05 28.46
N LYS A 6 13.47 -9.19 27.68
CA LYS A 6 13.96 -8.10 26.83
C LYS A 6 12.82 -7.69 25.91
N GLU A 7 12.45 -6.41 25.94
CA GLU A 7 11.40 -5.88 25.08
C GLU A 7 11.74 -6.14 23.60
N LYS A 8 10.77 -6.66 22.85
CA LYS A 8 10.90 -6.87 21.41
C LYS A 8 10.57 -5.56 20.70
N TRP A 9 11.43 -5.11 19.79
CA TRP A 9 11.24 -3.85 19.07
C TRP A 9 11.21 -4.06 17.55
N LEU A 10 10.23 -3.46 16.90
CA LEU A 10 10.13 -3.30 15.45
C LEU A 10 10.35 -1.83 15.10
N VAL A 11 11.32 -1.55 14.24
CA VAL A 11 11.53 -0.22 13.66
C VAL A 11 11.05 -0.25 12.22
N HIS A 12 9.90 0.37 11.96
CA HIS A 12 9.30 0.41 10.64
C HIS A 12 9.72 1.67 9.89
N PHE A 13 10.58 1.51 8.90
CA PHE A 13 10.94 2.55 7.93
C PHE A 13 9.90 2.65 6.83
N SER A 14 8.87 3.45 7.07
CA SER A 14 7.63 3.43 6.29
C SER A 14 7.67 4.31 5.05
N GLY A 15 7.04 3.82 3.98
CA GLY A 15 6.70 4.59 2.78
C GLY A 15 5.53 5.56 2.96
N ASP A 16 4.80 5.46 4.08
CA ASP A 16 3.60 6.23 4.39
C ASP A 16 3.79 7.14 5.61
N ASP A 17 3.29 8.37 5.50
CA ASP A 17 3.27 9.30 6.62
C ASP A 17 2.07 8.98 7.52
N TRP A 18 2.36 8.62 8.77
CA TRP A 18 1.37 8.19 9.77
C TRP A 18 0.18 9.15 9.91
N TRP A 19 0.40 10.45 9.67
CA TRP A 19 -0.61 11.48 9.88
C TRP A 19 -1.51 11.73 8.67
N GLN A 20 -1.17 11.17 7.51
CA GLN A 20 -1.74 11.56 6.22
C GLN A 20 -2.15 10.37 5.36
N SER A 21 -1.73 9.16 5.70
CA SER A 21 -2.06 7.95 4.96
C SER A 21 -3.24 7.22 5.58
N ASN A 22 -4.10 6.69 4.72
CA ASN A 22 -5.04 5.64 5.12
C ASN A 22 -4.27 4.35 5.41
N PRO A 23 -4.85 3.43 6.19
CA PRO A 23 -4.31 2.08 6.34
C PRO A 23 -4.02 1.45 4.98
N HIS A 24 -2.83 0.87 4.87
CA HIS A 24 -2.33 0.12 3.71
C HIS A 24 -1.66 -1.14 4.23
N SER A 25 -1.27 -2.06 3.35
CA SER A 25 -0.59 -3.32 3.68
C SER A 25 0.46 -3.23 4.80
N ARG A 26 1.38 -2.27 4.68
CA ARG A 26 2.45 -2.03 5.66
C ARG A 26 1.95 -1.60 7.05
N HIS A 27 0.81 -0.90 7.14
CA HIS A 27 0.18 -0.58 8.43
C HIS A 27 -0.35 -1.86 9.08
N HIS A 28 -1.06 -2.69 8.33
CA HIS A 28 -1.63 -3.92 8.88
C HIS A 28 -0.55 -4.89 9.37
N ILE A 29 0.53 -5.10 8.60
CA ILE A 29 1.66 -5.94 9.05
C ILE A 29 2.26 -5.39 10.36
N THR A 30 2.47 -4.07 10.44
CA THR A 30 2.99 -3.44 11.66
C THR A 30 2.09 -3.66 12.88
N PHE A 31 0.78 -3.52 12.71
CA PHE A 31 -0.17 -3.78 13.79
C PHE A 31 -0.19 -5.25 14.21
N GLN A 32 0.05 -6.19 13.29
CA GLN A 32 0.16 -7.61 13.64
C GLN A 32 1.45 -7.90 14.43
N PHE A 33 2.58 -7.27 14.11
CA PHE A 33 3.77 -7.30 14.96
C PHE A 33 3.48 -6.75 16.37
N GLN A 34 2.76 -5.63 16.46
CA GLN A 34 2.37 -5.07 17.76
C GLN A 34 1.48 -6.04 18.55
N LYS A 35 0.49 -6.67 17.88
CA LYS A 35 -0.35 -7.71 18.48
C LYS A 35 0.45 -8.94 18.93
N ALA A 36 1.59 -9.20 18.30
CA ALA A 36 2.54 -10.25 18.69
C ALA A 36 3.52 -9.84 19.83
N GLY A 37 3.30 -8.67 20.46
CA GLY A 37 4.06 -8.21 21.62
C GLY A 37 5.30 -7.36 21.29
N TYR A 38 5.45 -6.90 20.05
CA TYR A 38 6.49 -5.95 19.69
C TYR A 38 6.09 -4.52 20.06
N ASN A 39 7.02 -3.80 20.70
CA ASN A 39 7.02 -2.34 20.67
C ASN A 39 7.36 -1.88 19.24
N VAL A 40 6.74 -0.80 18.79
CA VAL A 40 6.89 -0.26 17.44
C VAL A 40 7.44 1.15 17.49
N LEU A 41 8.48 1.40 16.69
CA LEU A 41 8.91 2.72 16.29
C LEU A 41 8.65 2.89 14.79
N TRP A 42 7.58 3.61 14.46
CA TRP A 42 7.25 4.01 13.10
C TRP A 42 8.05 5.23 12.68
N ILE A 43 8.78 5.10 11.58
CA ILE A 43 9.56 6.18 10.98
C ILE A 43 8.82 6.68 9.74
N ASN A 44 8.40 7.94 9.78
CA ASN A 44 7.73 8.59 8.63
C ASN A 44 8.68 8.74 7.44
N PRO A 45 8.17 8.66 6.19
CA PRO A 45 8.95 8.60 4.96
C PRO A 45 9.81 9.84 4.75
N MET A 46 11.00 9.66 4.19
CA MET A 46 11.83 10.77 3.67
C MET A 46 11.41 11.22 2.26
N GLY A 47 10.44 10.51 1.65
CA GLY A 47 10.00 10.70 0.27
C GLY A 47 10.89 9.98 -0.73
N LEU A 48 10.46 9.95 -1.99
CA LEU A 48 11.20 9.36 -3.13
C LEU A 48 11.82 10.42 -4.05
N ARG A 49 11.37 11.67 -3.93
CA ARG A 49 11.77 12.79 -4.80
C ARG A 49 11.49 14.12 -4.15
N PHE A 50 12.14 15.17 -4.66
CA PHE A 50 11.84 16.53 -4.25
C PHE A 50 10.49 16.94 -4.85
N PRO A 51 9.58 17.57 -4.08
CA PRO A 51 8.31 18.06 -4.61
C PRO A 51 8.56 19.08 -5.72
N SER A 52 7.87 18.96 -6.86
CA SER A 52 8.01 19.95 -7.94
C SER A 52 7.46 21.31 -7.51
N PHE A 53 8.29 22.35 -7.62
CA PHE A 53 7.91 23.74 -7.35
C PHE A 53 6.74 24.23 -8.21
N LYS A 54 6.54 23.63 -9.39
CA LYS A 54 5.49 24.00 -10.35
C LYS A 54 4.12 23.34 -10.06
N LYS A 55 4.04 22.37 -9.14
CA LYS A 55 2.77 21.68 -8.82
C LYS A 55 2.00 22.43 -7.72
N LYS A 56 0.68 22.59 -7.91
CA LYS A 56 -0.23 23.09 -6.85
C LYS A 56 -0.04 22.26 -5.57
N GLY A 57 0.08 22.95 -4.43
CA GLY A 57 0.27 22.31 -3.11
C GLY A 57 1.73 22.08 -2.68
N PHE A 58 2.72 22.60 -3.41
CA PHE A 58 4.14 22.56 -2.99
C PHE A 58 4.36 23.09 -1.56
N ALA A 59 3.91 24.32 -1.28
CA ALA A 59 4.03 24.94 0.04
C ALA A 59 3.33 24.12 1.13
N LYS A 60 2.13 23.58 0.85
CA LYS A 60 1.38 22.71 1.77
C LYS A 60 2.14 21.43 2.11
N LYS A 61 2.78 20.79 1.12
CA LYS A 61 3.60 19.58 1.35
C LYS A 61 4.82 19.86 2.22
N ILE A 62 5.53 20.97 1.98
CA ILE A 62 6.66 21.39 2.81
C ILE A 62 6.19 21.72 4.22
N PHE A 63 5.13 22.52 4.36
CA PHE A 63 4.58 22.88 5.66
C PHE A 63 4.12 21.65 6.46
N ASN A 64 3.41 20.71 5.82
CA ASN A 64 3.03 19.45 6.45
C ASN A 64 4.24 18.64 6.90
N LYS A 65 5.31 18.60 6.10
CA LYS A 65 6.54 17.90 6.48
C LYS A 65 7.26 18.57 7.66
N ILE A 66 7.35 19.90 7.67
CA ILE A 66 7.88 20.66 8.80
C ILE A 66 7.05 20.40 10.06
N LYS A 67 5.71 20.42 9.97
CA LYS A 67 4.81 20.07 11.09
C LYS A 67 5.07 18.64 11.58
N SER A 68 5.29 17.69 10.67
CA SER A 68 5.62 16.30 11.00
C SER A 68 6.99 16.17 11.69
N ILE A 69 7.96 17.01 11.33
CA ILE A 69 9.28 17.10 11.99
C ILE A 69 9.16 17.73 13.39
N LEU A 70 8.42 18.82 13.51
CA LEU A 70 8.21 19.55 14.78
C LEU A 70 7.49 18.70 15.84
N ARG A 71 6.72 17.70 15.40
CA ARG A 71 6.10 16.71 16.28
C ARG A 71 7.13 15.86 17.05
N ALA A 72 8.39 15.82 16.61
CA ALA A 72 9.45 15.04 17.23
C ALA A 72 9.05 13.56 17.43
N LEU A 73 9.49 12.95 18.53
CA LEU A 73 9.12 11.59 18.92
C LEU A 73 7.79 11.62 19.69
N ILE A 74 6.73 11.06 19.10
CA ILE A 74 5.41 11.00 19.72
C ILE A 74 5.07 9.57 20.10
N LYS A 75 4.59 9.38 21.34
CA LYS A 75 3.93 8.14 21.76
C LYS A 75 2.46 8.18 21.36
N ILE A 76 2.03 7.26 20.50
CA ILE A 76 0.63 7.16 20.04
C ILE A 76 -0.20 6.32 21.02
N SER A 77 0.36 5.21 21.47
CA SER A 77 -0.25 4.27 22.41
C SER A 77 0.85 3.58 23.24
N PRO A 78 0.51 2.78 24.26
CA PRO A 78 1.49 1.90 24.89
C PRO A 78 2.23 1.07 23.84
N GLY A 79 3.57 1.12 23.88
CA GLY A 79 4.44 0.41 22.95
C GLY A 79 4.44 0.90 21.50
N PHE A 80 3.80 2.03 21.16
CA PHE A 80 3.77 2.54 19.78
C PHE A 80 4.23 4.00 19.71
N TYR A 81 5.30 4.22 18.95
CA TYR A 81 5.94 5.52 18.80
C TYR A 81 6.05 5.89 17.32
N VAL A 82 5.90 7.17 17.01
CA VAL A 82 6.07 7.72 15.66
C VAL A 82 7.15 8.78 15.70
N TYR A 83 8.07 8.72 14.72
CA TYR A 83 9.16 9.66 14.60
C TYR A 83 9.36 10.11 13.14
N THR A 84 9.71 11.38 12.98
CA THR A 84 10.06 11.95 11.67
C THR A 84 11.46 12.55 11.76
N PHE A 85 12.38 12.04 10.94
CA PHE A 85 13.73 12.60 10.87
C PHE A 85 13.73 14.05 10.37
N ILE A 86 14.67 14.82 10.89
CA ILE A 86 15.20 16.01 10.22
C ILE A 86 16.19 15.51 9.18
N PHE A 87 15.99 15.83 7.89
CA PHE A 87 16.90 15.42 6.83
C PHE A 87 16.91 16.45 5.71
N LEU A 88 18.00 16.44 4.95
CA LEU A 88 18.09 17.15 3.69
C LEU A 88 17.50 16.26 2.59
N PRO A 89 16.49 16.71 1.82
CA PRO A 89 15.83 15.92 0.77
C PRO A 89 16.72 15.77 -0.48
N VAL A 90 17.80 14.99 -0.33
CA VAL A 90 18.79 14.69 -1.37
C VAL A 90 18.41 13.38 -2.04
N PHE A 91 18.04 13.45 -3.30
CA PHE A 91 17.62 12.30 -4.11
C PHE A 91 18.68 11.92 -5.16
N LYS A 92 19.95 11.99 -4.77
CA LYS A 92 21.13 11.67 -5.60
C LYS A 92 22.20 11.04 -4.73
N ARG A 93 22.97 10.09 -5.27
CA ARG A 93 24.13 9.53 -4.57
C ARG A 93 25.30 10.52 -4.55
N GLY A 94 26.05 10.55 -3.46
CA GLY A 94 27.22 11.40 -3.34
C GLY A 94 27.59 11.74 -1.90
N LEU A 95 28.50 12.71 -1.73
CA LEU A 95 28.97 13.11 -0.41
C LEU A 95 27.85 13.67 0.47
N VAL A 96 26.98 14.50 -0.09
CA VAL A 96 25.87 15.13 0.65
C VAL A 96 24.89 14.07 1.16
N GLU A 97 24.57 13.06 0.35
CA GLU A 97 23.75 11.92 0.76
C GLU A 97 24.39 11.12 1.91
N ARG A 98 25.69 10.82 1.83
CA ARG A 98 26.40 10.15 2.93
C ARG A 98 26.42 10.95 4.22
N LEU A 99 26.58 12.27 4.14
CA LEU A 99 26.51 13.16 5.31
C LEU A 99 25.09 13.22 5.88
N ASN A 100 24.07 13.30 5.02
CA ASN A 100 22.67 13.24 5.41
C ASN A 100 22.35 11.91 6.12
N ALA A 101 22.77 10.78 5.57
CA ALA A 101 22.60 9.46 6.18
C ALA A 101 23.30 9.35 7.55
N ARG A 102 24.48 9.97 7.73
CA ARG A 102 25.15 10.05 9.04
C ARG A 102 24.35 10.86 10.06
N PHE A 103 23.77 11.98 9.63
CA PHE A 103 22.94 12.82 10.48
C PHE A 103 21.64 12.11 10.88
N VAL A 104 21.01 11.40 9.95
CA VAL A 104 19.82 10.57 10.20
C VAL A 104 20.15 9.39 11.13
N ASP A 105 21.29 8.70 10.95
CA ASP A 105 21.76 7.64 11.86
C ASP A 105 21.99 8.15 13.29
N LEU A 106 22.51 9.38 13.44
CA LEU A 106 22.69 9.99 14.75
C LEU A 106 21.35 10.21 15.45
N GLN A 107 20.35 10.73 14.75
CA GLN A 107 18.99 10.89 15.28
C GLN A 107 18.39 9.55 15.69
N LEU A 108 18.51 8.52 14.84
CA LEU A 108 18.04 7.17 15.15
C LEU A 108 18.68 6.61 16.43
N ARG A 109 19.99 6.81 16.59
CA ARG A 109 20.73 6.42 17.80
C ARG A 109 20.23 7.14 19.05
N VAL A 110 19.91 8.43 18.95
CA VAL A 110 19.34 9.20 20.06
C VAL A 110 17.98 8.63 20.44
N VAL A 111 17.10 8.40 19.46
CA VAL A 111 15.76 7.82 19.70
C VAL A 111 15.86 6.42 20.31
N PHE A 112 16.79 5.58 19.84
CA PHE A 112 17.04 4.26 20.43
C PHE A 112 17.42 4.35 21.91
N ARG A 113 18.30 5.30 22.28
CA ARG A 113 18.67 5.51 23.68
C ARG A 113 17.50 6.02 24.52
N LEU A 114 16.72 6.96 23.99
CA LEU A 114 15.54 7.51 24.68
C LEU A 114 14.47 6.45 24.95
N LEU A 115 14.33 5.48 24.05
CA LEU A 115 13.37 4.39 24.14
C LEU A 115 13.95 3.11 24.75
N GLY A 116 15.24 3.07 25.11
CA GLY A 116 15.88 1.87 25.67
C GLY A 116 16.01 0.70 24.68
N ILE A 117 16.08 0.97 23.37
CA ILE A 117 16.16 -0.04 22.32
C ILE A 117 17.58 -0.65 22.27
N ASP A 118 17.71 -1.88 22.78
CA ASP A 118 18.92 -2.71 22.75
C ASP A 118 18.83 -3.82 21.68
N GLY A 119 18.61 -3.37 20.44
CA GLY A 119 18.41 -4.21 19.25
C GLY A 119 16.96 -4.29 18.80
N ALA A 120 16.73 -4.20 17.49
CA ALA A 120 15.39 -4.25 16.90
C ALA A 120 15.36 -5.06 15.60
N VAL A 121 14.16 -5.36 15.11
CA VAL A 121 13.92 -5.77 13.73
C VAL A 121 13.67 -4.51 12.91
N ALA A 122 14.42 -4.31 11.82
CA ALA A 122 14.10 -3.26 10.85
C ALA A 122 13.10 -3.81 9.82
N PHE A 123 11.95 -3.16 9.68
CA PHE A 123 10.99 -3.44 8.62
C PHE A 123 10.99 -2.26 7.65
N VAL A 124 11.51 -2.45 6.45
CA VAL A 124 11.78 -1.36 5.51
C VAL A 124 10.84 -1.47 4.33
N THR A 125 10.19 -0.37 3.94
CA THR A 125 9.26 -0.33 2.80
C THR A 125 9.55 0.82 1.84
N LEU A 126 10.72 1.46 1.95
CA LEU A 126 11.09 2.56 1.07
C LEU A 126 12.61 2.59 0.83
N PRO A 127 13.08 2.54 -0.43
CA PRO A 127 14.50 2.54 -0.78
C PRO A 127 15.30 3.70 -0.20
N THR A 128 14.71 4.88 -0.02
CA THR A 128 15.45 6.05 0.47
C THR A 128 15.99 5.89 1.90
N PHE A 129 15.55 4.87 2.64
CA PHE A 129 16.14 4.51 3.94
C PHE A 129 17.38 3.61 3.84
N ALA A 130 17.73 3.05 2.67
CA ALA A 130 18.86 2.13 2.52
C ALA A 130 20.15 2.61 3.19
N PRO A 131 20.58 3.88 2.99
CA PRO A 131 21.83 4.34 3.59
C PRO A 131 21.82 4.38 5.11
N VAL A 132 20.70 4.74 5.74
CA VAL A 132 20.59 4.73 7.21
C VAL A 132 20.45 3.31 7.75
N VAL A 133 19.69 2.46 7.07
CA VAL A 133 19.51 1.05 7.47
C VAL A 133 20.85 0.33 7.43
N ARG A 134 21.63 0.47 6.34
CA ARG A 134 22.99 -0.08 6.21
C ARG A 134 23.88 0.31 7.38
N ARG A 135 23.92 1.60 7.71
CA ARG A 135 24.75 2.14 8.80
C ARG A 135 24.34 1.57 10.16
N ALA A 136 23.04 1.49 10.43
CA ALA A 136 22.53 0.96 11.68
C ALA A 136 22.71 -0.56 11.78
N LYS A 137 22.57 -1.30 10.67
CA LYS A 137 22.89 -2.74 10.58
C LYS A 137 24.37 -2.99 10.91
N LEU A 138 25.29 -2.29 10.24
CA LEU A 138 26.74 -2.40 10.48
C LEU A 138 27.14 -2.01 11.91
N ALA A 139 26.36 -1.15 12.57
CA ALA A 139 26.54 -0.78 13.96
C ALA A 139 25.90 -1.76 14.97
N GLY A 140 25.37 -2.90 14.51
CA GLY A 140 24.76 -3.94 15.35
C GLY A 140 23.40 -3.57 15.95
N ARG A 141 22.72 -2.54 15.43
CA ARG A 141 21.42 -2.08 16.00
C ARG A 141 20.23 -2.91 15.56
N PHE A 142 20.37 -3.63 14.45
CA PHE A 142 19.33 -4.48 13.91
C PHE A 142 19.73 -5.95 14.02
N ARG A 143 18.85 -6.75 14.62
CA ARG A 143 18.99 -8.21 14.71
C ARG A 143 18.54 -8.90 13.42
N ALA A 144 17.63 -8.25 12.69
CA ALA A 144 17.18 -8.64 11.36
C ALA A 144 16.75 -7.38 10.58
N VAL A 145 16.94 -7.40 9.27
CA VAL A 145 16.45 -6.41 8.31
C VAL A 145 15.53 -7.12 7.34
N ILE A 146 14.26 -6.76 7.38
CA ILE A 146 13.22 -7.24 6.46
C ILE A 146 12.94 -6.13 5.46
N TYR A 147 13.10 -6.44 4.17
CA TYR A 147 12.67 -5.54 3.11
C TYR A 147 11.31 -5.99 2.55
N TYR A 148 10.27 -5.19 2.78
CA TYR A 148 8.96 -5.42 2.19
C TYR A 148 8.83 -4.61 0.89
N TYR A 149 9.09 -5.28 -0.22
CA TYR A 149 9.11 -4.71 -1.55
C TYR A 149 7.68 -4.68 -2.12
N SER A 150 6.94 -3.61 -1.83
CA SER A 150 5.51 -3.54 -2.17
C SER A 150 5.22 -2.98 -3.57
N ASP A 151 6.12 -2.19 -4.13
CA ASP A 151 5.92 -1.48 -5.39
C ASP A 151 7.26 -1.34 -6.12
N GLN A 152 7.30 -1.46 -7.45
CA GLN A 152 8.49 -1.12 -8.25
C GLN A 152 8.74 0.40 -8.20
N TYR A 153 9.54 0.85 -7.23
CA TYR A 153 9.69 2.26 -6.89
C TYR A 153 10.26 3.10 -8.04
N ASP A 154 11.09 2.51 -8.90
CA ASP A 154 11.66 3.15 -10.09
C ASP A 154 10.62 3.40 -11.19
N GLN A 155 9.50 2.66 -11.19
CA GLN A 155 8.42 2.80 -12.17
C GLN A 155 7.38 3.87 -11.79
N TYR A 156 7.53 4.54 -10.65
CA TYR A 156 6.65 5.66 -10.29
C TYR A 156 6.75 6.79 -11.32
N ARG A 157 5.61 7.10 -11.97
CA ARG A 157 5.49 8.17 -13.00
C ARG A 157 6.10 9.51 -12.61
N GLU A 158 6.09 9.84 -11.32
CA GLU A 158 6.54 11.16 -10.87
C GLU A 158 8.06 11.27 -10.66
N ILE A 159 8.80 10.16 -10.82
CA ILE A 159 10.24 10.06 -10.60
C ILE A 159 10.96 10.32 -11.92
N THR A 160 11.74 11.40 -11.95
CA THR A 160 12.49 11.84 -13.14
C THR A 160 13.89 11.26 -13.21
N ASP A 161 14.53 11.03 -12.06
CA ASP A 161 15.86 10.42 -11.96
C ASP A 161 15.73 9.11 -11.19
N ARG A 162 15.66 8.00 -11.93
CA ARG A 162 15.42 6.65 -11.37
C ARG A 162 16.68 6.01 -10.81
N LYS A 163 17.86 6.44 -11.26
CA LYS A 163 19.13 5.80 -10.93
C LYS A 163 19.40 5.72 -9.42
N PRO A 164 19.24 6.80 -8.63
CA PRO A 164 19.46 6.75 -7.18
C PRO A 164 18.52 5.78 -6.48
N ILE A 165 17.27 5.67 -6.95
CA ILE A 165 16.27 4.75 -6.38
C ILE A 165 16.64 3.30 -6.66
N LEU A 166 17.04 2.98 -7.89
CA LEU A 166 17.53 1.65 -8.25
C LEU A 166 18.77 1.26 -7.42
N GLU A 167 19.71 2.20 -7.25
CA GLU A 167 20.92 1.96 -6.45
C GLU A 167 20.61 1.77 -4.95
N TRP A 168 19.61 2.46 -4.42
CA TRP A 168 19.15 2.27 -3.04
C TRP A 168 18.28 1.03 -2.87
N ASP A 169 17.51 0.66 -3.89
CA ASP A 169 16.73 -0.56 -3.90
C ASP A 169 17.67 -1.78 -3.85
N LEU A 170 18.65 -1.83 -4.75
CA LEU A 170 19.71 -2.85 -4.72
C LEU A 170 20.46 -2.88 -3.39
N MET A 171 20.75 -1.71 -2.81
CA MET A 171 21.35 -1.60 -1.47
C MET A 171 20.51 -2.28 -0.38
N LEU A 172 19.18 -2.11 -0.41
CA LEU A 172 18.29 -2.81 0.52
C LEU A 172 18.21 -4.30 0.22
N GLN A 173 18.17 -4.68 -1.05
CA GLN A 173 18.17 -6.09 -1.45
C GLN A 173 19.43 -6.81 -0.92
N GLU A 174 20.60 -6.18 -1.04
CA GLU A 174 21.88 -6.68 -0.50
C GLU A 174 21.84 -6.80 1.04
N ASP A 175 21.36 -5.75 1.71
CA ASP A 175 21.41 -5.63 3.17
C ASP A 175 20.29 -6.36 3.91
N ALA A 176 19.18 -6.70 3.23
CA ALA A 176 18.09 -7.42 3.85
C ALA A 176 18.48 -8.86 4.16
N ASP A 177 18.01 -9.37 5.29
CA ASP A 177 18.12 -10.78 5.67
C ASP A 177 16.97 -11.59 5.03
N ALA A 178 15.82 -10.94 4.80
CA ALA A 178 14.71 -11.48 4.02
C ALA A 178 14.01 -10.38 3.20
N ILE A 179 13.53 -10.74 2.01
CA ILE A 179 12.78 -9.86 1.11
C ILE A 179 11.39 -10.47 0.90
N TYR A 180 10.34 -9.68 1.12
CA TYR A 180 8.97 -10.08 0.84
C TYR A 180 8.37 -9.17 -0.22
N CYS A 181 8.03 -9.74 -1.36
CA CYS A 181 7.54 -9.05 -2.54
C CYS A 181 6.01 -9.10 -2.59
N ALA A 182 5.36 -8.02 -2.99
CA ALA A 182 3.89 -7.99 -3.06
C ALA A 182 3.31 -8.79 -4.26
N SER A 183 4.10 -9.10 -5.27
CA SER A 183 3.69 -9.86 -6.46
C SER A 183 4.85 -10.67 -7.02
N GLU A 184 4.54 -11.64 -7.89
CA GLU A 184 5.55 -12.41 -8.62
C GLU A 184 6.42 -11.50 -9.49
N ALA A 185 5.83 -10.53 -10.20
CA ALA A 185 6.55 -9.57 -11.03
C ALA A 185 7.55 -8.72 -10.24
N ILE A 186 7.24 -8.37 -8.98
CA ILE A 186 8.21 -7.67 -8.11
C ILE A 186 9.32 -8.63 -7.69
N MET A 187 9.01 -9.88 -7.35
CA MET A 187 10.01 -10.88 -7.00
C MET A 187 10.96 -11.18 -8.17
N GLU A 188 10.47 -11.20 -9.40
CA GLU A 188 11.27 -11.35 -10.62
C GLU A 188 12.19 -10.17 -10.89
N SER A 189 11.87 -8.98 -10.35
CA SER A 189 12.72 -7.80 -10.44
C SER A 189 13.84 -7.74 -9.40
N VAL A 190 13.83 -8.64 -8.41
CA VAL A 190 14.93 -8.78 -7.44
C VAL A 190 16.14 -9.36 -8.14
N ASP A 191 17.33 -8.86 -7.81
CA ASP A 191 18.58 -9.33 -8.40
C ASP A 191 18.68 -10.88 -8.30
N PRO A 192 18.96 -11.60 -9.41
CA PRO A 192 18.94 -13.05 -9.42
C PRO A 192 19.92 -13.72 -8.44
N GLU A 193 21.10 -13.13 -8.23
CA GLU A 193 22.10 -13.66 -7.30
C GLU A 193 21.63 -13.46 -5.86
N ILE A 194 21.05 -12.30 -5.56
CA ILE A 194 20.42 -12.03 -4.26
C ILE A 194 19.27 -13.01 -4.03
N ARG A 195 18.39 -13.19 -5.02
CA ARG A 195 17.23 -14.08 -4.93
C ARG A 195 17.63 -15.54 -4.68
N ALA A 196 18.74 -15.99 -5.25
CA ALA A 196 19.28 -17.32 -5.01
C ALA A 196 19.97 -17.47 -3.64
N GLY A 197 20.47 -16.36 -3.08
CA GLY A 197 21.31 -16.36 -1.87
C GLY A 197 20.58 -16.14 -0.54
N LYS A 198 19.29 -15.78 -0.54
CA LYS A 198 18.52 -15.52 0.70
C LYS A 198 17.02 -15.76 0.54
N THR A 199 16.28 -15.62 1.65
CA THR A 199 14.82 -15.69 1.64
C THR A 199 14.24 -14.53 0.82
N VAL A 200 13.66 -14.88 -0.33
CA VAL A 200 12.85 -13.99 -1.16
C VAL A 200 11.54 -14.71 -1.46
N LYS A 201 10.41 -14.13 -1.01
CA LYS A 201 9.09 -14.75 -1.15
C LYS A 201 8.02 -13.74 -1.55
N VAL A 202 6.98 -14.21 -2.22
CA VAL A 202 5.78 -13.40 -2.47
C VAL A 202 4.84 -13.46 -1.28
N ILE A 203 4.55 -12.29 -0.70
CA ILE A 203 3.44 -12.08 0.24
C ILE A 203 2.56 -10.99 -0.34
N GLU A 204 1.53 -11.43 -1.03
CA GLU A 204 0.56 -10.53 -1.63
C GLU A 204 -0.16 -9.68 -0.58
N HIS A 205 -0.77 -8.59 -1.04
CA HIS A 205 -1.60 -7.78 -0.16
C HIS A 205 -2.79 -8.60 0.34
N GLN A 206 -2.99 -8.63 1.66
CA GLN A 206 -4.05 -9.40 2.32
C GLN A 206 -5.31 -8.54 2.49
N VAL A 207 -6.35 -9.09 3.13
CA VAL A 207 -7.58 -8.34 3.47
C VAL A 207 -7.85 -8.35 4.96
N ASP A 208 -8.41 -7.26 5.46
CA ASP A 208 -9.05 -7.23 6.78
C ASP A 208 -10.48 -7.77 6.64
N PHE A 209 -10.60 -9.11 6.58
CA PHE A 209 -11.85 -9.77 6.21
C PHE A 209 -13.00 -9.40 7.16
N GLU A 210 -12.74 -9.31 8.46
CA GLU A 210 -13.75 -8.96 9.46
C GLU A 210 -14.30 -7.53 9.26
N HIS A 211 -13.41 -6.60 8.86
CA HIS A 211 -13.79 -5.22 8.55
C HIS A 211 -14.66 -5.12 7.29
N PHE A 212 -14.36 -5.91 6.27
CA PHE A 212 -15.11 -5.96 5.01
C PHE A 212 -16.22 -7.03 4.99
N ASP A 213 -16.56 -7.62 6.13
CA ASP A 213 -17.65 -8.60 6.18
C ASP A 213 -18.99 -7.88 6.10
N TYR A 214 -19.69 -8.05 4.98
CA TYR A 214 -21.01 -7.45 4.77
C TYR A 214 -22.04 -7.88 5.83
N LYS A 215 -21.83 -9.03 6.50
CA LYS A 215 -22.71 -9.53 7.57
C LYS A 215 -22.64 -8.65 8.84
N ASN A 216 -21.59 -7.84 8.97
CA ASN A 216 -21.42 -6.90 10.08
C ASN A 216 -22.00 -5.50 9.77
N LEU A 217 -22.62 -5.30 8.60
CA LEU A 217 -23.11 -4.00 8.17
C LEU A 217 -24.62 -3.89 8.42
N ASP A 218 -25.02 -2.90 9.22
CA ASP A 218 -26.43 -2.54 9.40
C ASP A 218 -27.01 -1.92 8.13
N ASP A 219 -28.18 -2.42 7.71
CA ASP A 219 -29.09 -1.89 6.68
C ASP A 219 -28.41 -1.05 5.57
N VAL A 220 -27.73 -1.74 4.65
CA VAL A 220 -27.09 -1.11 3.50
C VAL A 220 -28.17 -0.77 2.47
N ALA A 221 -28.52 0.51 2.38
CA ALA A 221 -29.41 1.01 1.33
C ALA A 221 -28.78 0.76 -0.05
N ARG A 222 -29.24 -0.29 -0.74
CA ARG A 222 -28.93 -0.50 -2.16
C ARG A 222 -29.94 0.26 -2.98
N ASP A 223 -29.47 0.97 -3.99
CA ASP A 223 -30.34 1.46 -5.03
C ASP A 223 -30.83 0.26 -5.84
N ILE A 224 -32.10 -0.10 -5.65
CA ILE A 224 -32.72 -1.23 -6.34
C ILE A 224 -33.17 -0.88 -7.76
N HIS A 225 -33.14 0.40 -8.14
CA HIS A 225 -33.67 0.87 -9.42
C HIS A 225 -32.64 0.83 -10.55
N ALA A 226 -31.34 0.78 -10.23
CA ALA A 226 -30.26 0.70 -11.21
C ALA A 226 -29.04 -0.01 -10.61
N PRO A 227 -28.33 -0.84 -11.39
CA PRO A 227 -27.08 -1.42 -10.93
C PRO A 227 -26.03 -0.34 -10.68
N VAL A 228 -25.31 -0.47 -9.56
CA VAL A 228 -24.26 0.47 -9.15
C VAL A 228 -22.89 -0.11 -9.46
N ILE A 229 -22.21 0.47 -10.44
CA ILE A 229 -20.85 0.11 -10.85
C ILE A 229 -19.88 1.00 -10.08
N GLY A 230 -19.18 0.41 -9.11
CA GLY A 230 -18.51 1.16 -8.05
C GLY A 230 -17.00 1.03 -8.05
N TYR A 231 -16.32 2.14 -7.78
CA TYR A 231 -14.89 2.17 -7.49
C TYR A 231 -14.63 2.98 -6.25
N PHE A 232 -13.76 2.48 -5.37
CA PHE A 232 -13.16 3.30 -4.34
C PHE A 232 -11.65 3.40 -4.50
N GLY A 233 -11.05 4.53 -4.11
CA GLY A 233 -9.60 4.73 -4.12
C GLY A 233 -9.17 6.11 -4.61
N SER A 234 -7.88 6.27 -4.90
CA SER A 234 -7.40 7.49 -5.53
C SER A 234 -7.97 7.59 -6.95
N LEU A 235 -8.53 8.75 -7.30
CA LEU A 235 -9.04 9.05 -8.64
C LEU A 235 -8.04 9.97 -9.34
N THR A 236 -7.22 9.37 -10.21
CA THR A 236 -6.04 10.03 -10.83
C THR A 236 -6.00 9.83 -12.34
N ASP A 237 -4.97 10.37 -12.99
CA ASP A 237 -4.70 10.16 -14.42
C ASP A 237 -4.26 8.73 -14.77
N SER A 238 -4.00 7.90 -13.75
CA SER A 238 -3.68 6.47 -13.86
C SER A 238 -4.93 5.62 -14.11
N ASN A 239 -6.12 6.10 -13.74
CA ASN A 239 -7.39 5.46 -14.09
C ASN A 239 -7.71 5.70 -15.58
N ASP A 240 -8.34 4.73 -16.22
CA ASP A 240 -8.80 4.82 -17.61
C ASP A 240 -10.22 5.40 -17.68
N TRP A 241 -10.31 6.71 -17.55
CA TRP A 241 -11.59 7.42 -17.59
C TRP A 241 -12.30 7.33 -18.94
N GLY A 242 -11.58 7.04 -20.03
CA GLY A 242 -12.20 6.84 -21.35
C GLY A 242 -13.06 5.59 -21.38
N MET A 243 -12.62 4.53 -20.70
CA MET A 243 -13.40 3.30 -20.50
C MET A 243 -14.71 3.57 -19.76
N ILE A 244 -14.66 4.38 -18.70
CA ILE A 244 -15.86 4.78 -17.95
C ILE A 244 -16.79 5.65 -18.77
N GLU A 245 -16.25 6.66 -19.48
CA GLU A 245 -17.06 7.57 -20.29
C GLU A 245 -17.82 6.83 -21.39
N HIS A 246 -17.15 5.88 -22.04
CA HIS A 246 -17.77 5.01 -23.03
C HIS A 246 -18.92 4.20 -22.40
N ALA A 247 -18.64 3.48 -21.30
CA ALA A 247 -19.64 2.62 -20.65
C ALA A 247 -20.84 3.41 -20.12
N ALA A 248 -20.61 4.59 -19.54
CA ALA A 248 -21.66 5.46 -19.02
C ALA A 248 -22.60 5.98 -20.11
N LYS A 249 -22.08 6.25 -21.32
CA LYS A 249 -22.90 6.63 -22.49
C LYS A 249 -23.64 5.43 -23.09
N ALA A 250 -23.00 4.26 -23.14
CA ALA A 250 -23.60 3.05 -23.68
C ALA A 250 -24.74 2.50 -22.80
N ARG A 251 -24.63 2.67 -21.48
CA ARG A 251 -25.58 2.15 -20.48
C ARG A 251 -26.10 3.26 -19.56
N PRO A 252 -27.02 4.11 -20.04
CA PRO A 252 -27.62 5.18 -19.24
C PRO A 252 -28.48 4.66 -18.07
N ASP A 253 -28.83 3.37 -18.09
CA ASP A 253 -29.55 2.65 -17.04
C ASP A 253 -28.65 2.18 -15.87
N TRP A 254 -27.32 2.28 -16.01
CA TRP A 254 -26.37 1.97 -14.94
C TRP A 254 -25.93 3.22 -14.19
N LYS A 255 -25.62 3.11 -12.90
CA LYS A 255 -25.01 4.19 -12.10
C LYS A 255 -23.53 3.91 -11.86
N PHE A 256 -22.67 4.88 -12.16
CA PHE A 256 -21.23 4.81 -11.88
C PHE A 256 -20.90 5.64 -10.65
N VAL A 257 -20.40 5.01 -9.58
CA VAL A 257 -20.13 5.68 -8.30
C VAL A 257 -18.65 5.60 -7.94
N PHE A 258 -18.03 6.76 -7.75
CA PHE A 258 -16.61 6.89 -7.41
C PHE A 258 -16.41 7.46 -6.01
N LEU A 259 -15.87 6.63 -5.11
CA LEU A 259 -15.53 6.99 -3.74
C LEU A 259 -14.03 7.29 -3.63
N GLY A 260 -13.67 8.54 -3.39
CA GLY A 260 -12.30 8.93 -3.10
C GLY A 260 -11.94 10.36 -3.46
N ASN A 261 -10.73 10.75 -3.09
CA ASN A 261 -10.21 12.08 -3.40
C ASN A 261 -9.92 12.21 -4.90
N LYS A 262 -10.70 13.07 -5.57
CA LYS A 262 -10.49 13.42 -6.97
C LYS A 262 -9.28 14.34 -7.14
N ARG A 263 -8.27 13.88 -7.91
CA ARG A 263 -7.01 14.63 -8.11
C ARG A 263 -6.88 15.26 -9.50
N ILE A 264 -7.87 15.06 -10.36
CA ILE A 264 -7.93 15.55 -11.74
C ILE A 264 -9.32 16.14 -12.02
N ALA A 265 -9.43 17.00 -13.03
CA ALA A 265 -10.73 17.45 -13.54
C ALA A 265 -11.26 16.44 -14.57
N LEU A 266 -12.58 16.18 -14.57
CA LEU A 266 -13.23 15.22 -15.46
C LEU A 266 -14.58 15.81 -15.93
N PRO A 267 -14.59 17.01 -16.53
CA PRO A 267 -15.83 17.74 -16.78
C PRO A 267 -16.83 16.98 -17.68
N GLU A 268 -16.34 16.19 -18.63
CA GLU A 268 -17.18 15.39 -19.52
C GLU A 268 -17.93 14.28 -18.77
N LEU A 269 -17.24 13.60 -17.85
CA LEU A 269 -17.85 12.58 -16.98
C LEU A 269 -18.77 13.21 -15.93
N GLU A 270 -18.39 14.35 -15.37
CA GLU A 270 -19.21 15.08 -14.39
C GLU A 270 -20.52 15.61 -14.98
N ALA A 271 -20.60 15.77 -16.30
CA ALA A 271 -21.81 16.15 -17.00
C ALA A 271 -22.77 14.97 -17.27
N LEU A 272 -22.33 13.72 -17.13
CA LEU A 272 -23.17 12.55 -17.37
C LEU A 272 -24.12 12.33 -16.16
N PRO A 273 -25.44 12.18 -16.39
CA PRO A 273 -26.42 12.11 -15.31
C PRO A 273 -26.33 10.83 -14.46
N ASN A 274 -25.60 9.82 -14.96
CA ASN A 274 -25.42 8.52 -14.33
C ASN A 274 -24.02 8.31 -13.74
N VAL A 275 -23.22 9.37 -13.61
CA VAL A 275 -21.89 9.35 -13.00
C VAL A 275 -21.88 10.20 -11.73
N GLU A 276 -21.41 9.63 -10.62
CA GLU A 276 -21.38 10.30 -9.32
C GLU A 276 -19.99 10.21 -8.67
N PHE A 277 -19.46 11.36 -8.26
CA PHE A 277 -18.23 11.46 -7.47
C PHE A 277 -18.58 11.87 -6.04
N ARG A 278 -18.48 10.94 -5.07
CA ARG A 278 -18.90 11.18 -3.67
C ARG A 278 -17.78 11.70 -2.76
N GLY A 279 -16.58 11.85 -3.28
CA GLY A 279 -15.43 12.33 -2.50
C GLY A 279 -14.90 11.29 -1.51
N PHE A 280 -14.11 11.72 -0.54
CA PHE A 280 -13.40 10.84 0.38
C PHE A 280 -14.33 10.10 1.35
N VAL A 281 -14.16 8.78 1.42
CA VAL A 281 -14.77 7.91 2.43
C VAL A 281 -13.66 7.39 3.35
N SER A 282 -13.91 7.41 4.66
CA SER A 282 -12.96 6.91 5.65
C SER A 282 -12.77 5.40 5.51
N TYR A 283 -11.63 4.85 5.95
CA TYR A 283 -11.44 3.38 5.92
C TYR A 283 -12.53 2.67 6.74
N GLN A 284 -13.00 3.27 7.84
CA GLN A 284 -14.02 2.70 8.72
C GLN A 284 -15.39 2.61 8.04
N ASP A 285 -15.77 3.62 7.27
CA ASP A 285 -17.08 3.69 6.60
C ASP A 285 -17.08 3.02 5.23
N LEU A 286 -15.90 2.72 4.69
CA LEU A 286 -15.73 2.21 3.33
C LEU A 286 -16.50 0.91 3.04
N PRO A 287 -16.53 -0.11 3.93
CA PRO A 287 -17.32 -1.31 3.70
C PRO A 287 -18.82 -1.03 3.53
N ARG A 288 -19.37 -0.10 4.33
CA ARG A 288 -20.78 0.30 4.27
C ARG A 288 -21.13 0.92 2.92
N GLU A 289 -20.31 1.88 2.47
CA GLU A 289 -20.52 2.54 1.18
C GLU A 289 -20.33 1.58 0.01
N ALA A 290 -19.28 0.75 0.04
CA ALA A 290 -18.96 -0.19 -1.03
C ALA A 290 -19.95 -1.36 -1.11
N ALA A 291 -20.60 -1.75 -0.01
CA ALA A 291 -21.63 -2.78 -0.01
C ALA A 291 -22.88 -2.41 -0.84
N GLY A 292 -23.04 -1.11 -1.14
CA GLY A 292 -24.04 -0.58 -2.05
C GLY A 292 -23.77 -0.87 -3.54
N PHE A 293 -22.56 -1.32 -3.88
CA PHE A 293 -22.18 -1.64 -5.26
C PHE A 293 -22.85 -2.94 -5.72
N SER A 294 -23.19 -2.99 -7.01
CA SER A 294 -23.54 -4.20 -7.73
C SER A 294 -22.30 -4.89 -8.30
N VAL A 295 -21.32 -4.10 -8.79
CA VAL A 295 -20.04 -4.59 -9.33
C VAL A 295 -18.92 -3.66 -8.85
N GLY A 296 -17.84 -4.24 -8.32
CA GLY A 296 -16.60 -3.52 -8.03
C GLY A 296 -15.73 -3.45 -9.29
N ILE A 297 -15.18 -2.29 -9.63
CA ILE A 297 -14.36 -2.14 -10.84
C ILE A 297 -12.90 -1.76 -10.55
N MET A 298 -12.01 -2.17 -11.43
CA MET A 298 -10.56 -1.92 -11.40
C MET A 298 -10.07 -1.54 -12.81
N PHE A 299 -10.23 -0.27 -13.16
CA PHE A 299 -10.07 0.27 -14.52
C PHE A 299 -8.83 1.16 -14.64
N TRP A 300 -7.63 0.60 -14.44
CA TRP A 300 -6.39 1.37 -14.61
C TRP A 300 -5.85 1.30 -16.03
N LYS A 301 -5.19 2.37 -16.47
CA LYS A 301 -4.39 2.32 -17.70
C LYS A 301 -3.26 1.32 -17.51
N MET A 302 -3.16 0.35 -18.41
CA MET A 302 -2.13 -0.67 -18.31
C MET A 302 -0.74 -0.06 -18.49
N THR A 303 0.10 -0.19 -17.47
CA THR A 303 1.51 0.24 -17.43
C THR A 303 2.30 -0.85 -16.71
N ASP A 304 3.63 -0.85 -16.81
CA ASP A 304 4.47 -1.83 -16.10
C ASP A 304 4.23 -1.80 -14.58
N TRP A 305 4.00 -0.61 -14.01
CA TRP A 305 3.64 -0.47 -12.61
C TRP A 305 2.29 -1.14 -12.26
N ILE A 306 1.27 -0.97 -13.09
CA ILE A 306 -0.04 -1.62 -12.89
C ILE A 306 0.07 -3.13 -13.09
N ARG A 307 0.82 -3.57 -14.11
CA ARG A 307 1.04 -4.99 -14.42
C ARG A 307 1.65 -5.73 -13.22
N ALA A 308 2.60 -5.10 -12.54
CA ALA A 308 3.30 -5.67 -11.40
C ALA A 308 2.58 -5.49 -10.05
N CYS A 309 1.42 -4.84 -9.97
CA CYS A 309 0.80 -4.52 -8.69
C CYS A 309 0.01 -5.70 -8.06
N SER A 310 -0.15 -5.65 -6.74
CA SER A 310 -1.05 -6.53 -5.98
C SER A 310 -2.20 -5.68 -5.42
N PRO A 311 -3.36 -5.60 -6.09
CA PRO A 311 -4.39 -4.64 -5.71
C PRO A 311 -5.12 -5.07 -4.43
N LEU A 312 -5.00 -4.26 -3.36
CA LEU A 312 -5.79 -4.45 -2.11
C LEU A 312 -7.29 -4.56 -2.37
N LYS A 313 -7.80 -3.67 -3.25
CA LYS A 313 -9.23 -3.51 -3.56
C LYS A 313 -9.87 -4.77 -4.07
N LEU A 314 -9.11 -5.60 -4.78
CA LEU A 314 -9.61 -6.88 -5.26
C LEU A 314 -10.14 -7.72 -4.11
N LYS A 315 -9.29 -7.97 -3.11
CA LYS A 315 -9.69 -8.81 -1.96
C LYS A 315 -10.75 -8.11 -1.09
N GLU A 316 -10.73 -6.79 -1.01
CA GLU A 316 -11.77 -6.01 -0.31
C GLU A 316 -13.14 -6.18 -0.99
N TYR A 317 -13.21 -6.10 -2.33
CA TYR A 317 -14.44 -6.38 -3.09
C TYR A 317 -14.90 -7.83 -2.94
N LEU A 318 -13.98 -8.79 -3.03
CA LEU A 318 -14.28 -10.21 -2.88
C LEU A 318 -14.74 -10.55 -1.44
N ALA A 319 -14.21 -9.88 -0.41
CA ALA A 319 -14.64 -10.03 0.97
C ALA A 319 -16.06 -9.48 1.23
N LEU A 320 -16.41 -8.38 0.55
CA LEU A 320 -17.79 -7.87 0.45
C LEU A 320 -18.68 -8.79 -0.41
N GLY A 321 -18.08 -9.75 -1.14
CA GLY A 321 -18.78 -10.69 -1.99
C GLY A 321 -19.29 -10.08 -3.30
N LEU A 322 -18.70 -8.96 -3.72
CA LEU A 322 -19.01 -8.28 -4.97
C LEU A 322 -18.37 -9.01 -6.15
N PRO A 323 -19.07 -9.15 -7.29
CA PRO A 323 -18.41 -9.47 -8.55
C PRO A 323 -17.47 -8.32 -8.94
N VAL A 324 -16.35 -8.65 -9.59
CA VAL A 324 -15.30 -7.68 -9.92
C VAL A 324 -15.01 -7.68 -11.42
N VAL A 325 -14.93 -6.49 -12.01
CA VAL A 325 -14.40 -6.30 -13.37
C VAL A 325 -13.06 -5.58 -13.29
N SER A 326 -12.02 -6.15 -13.92
CA SER A 326 -10.67 -5.60 -13.88
C SER A 326 -10.02 -5.57 -15.26
N VAL A 327 -9.09 -4.64 -15.47
CA VAL A 327 -8.04 -4.81 -16.47
C VAL A 327 -7.16 -6.03 -16.12
N PRO A 328 -6.56 -6.72 -17.11
CA PRO A 328 -5.83 -7.98 -16.87
C PRO A 328 -4.46 -7.72 -16.22
N ILE A 329 -4.45 -7.51 -14.91
CA ILE A 329 -3.23 -7.43 -14.09
C ILE A 329 -2.69 -8.85 -13.90
N ASP A 330 -1.40 -9.08 -14.14
CA ASP A 330 -0.79 -10.43 -14.18
C ASP A 330 -1.10 -11.26 -12.91
N GLU A 331 -0.90 -10.68 -11.72
CA GLU A 331 -1.19 -11.33 -10.43
C GLU A 331 -2.68 -11.72 -10.30
N VAL A 332 -3.58 -10.87 -10.83
CA VAL A 332 -5.03 -11.09 -10.77
C VAL A 332 -5.46 -12.18 -11.74
N VAL A 333 -4.95 -12.16 -12.97
CA VAL A 333 -5.20 -13.20 -13.97
C VAL A 333 -4.72 -14.55 -13.45
N ASN A 334 -3.50 -14.62 -12.92
CA ASN A 334 -2.90 -15.89 -12.51
C ASN A 334 -3.59 -16.53 -11.31
N LYS A 335 -4.11 -15.74 -10.35
CA LYS A 335 -4.62 -16.25 -9.06
C LYS A 335 -6.13 -16.09 -8.85
N TYR A 336 -6.81 -15.25 -9.64
CA TYR A 336 -8.20 -14.86 -9.40
C TYR A 336 -9.11 -14.99 -10.62
N SER A 337 -8.68 -15.67 -11.69
CA SER A 337 -9.48 -15.80 -12.92
C SER A 337 -10.87 -16.43 -12.74
N ASN A 338 -11.06 -17.25 -11.69
CA ASN A 338 -12.38 -17.83 -11.39
C ASN A 338 -13.33 -16.85 -10.66
N TYR A 339 -12.81 -15.72 -10.18
CA TYR A 339 -13.53 -14.77 -9.32
C TYR A 339 -13.63 -13.35 -9.89
N VAL A 340 -13.01 -13.11 -11.06
CA VAL A 340 -12.85 -11.79 -11.67
C VAL A 340 -13.16 -11.88 -13.16
N HIS A 341 -13.92 -10.91 -13.65
CA HIS A 341 -14.18 -10.70 -15.07
C HIS A 341 -13.14 -9.71 -15.63
N PHE A 342 -12.59 -9.98 -16.81
CA PHE A 342 -11.55 -9.14 -17.39
C PHE A 342 -12.02 -8.39 -18.64
N ALA A 343 -11.49 -7.18 -18.79
CA ALA A 343 -11.69 -6.34 -19.97
C ALA A 343 -10.45 -5.50 -20.27
N SER A 344 -10.08 -5.41 -21.55
CA SER A 344 -8.94 -4.61 -22.04
C SER A 344 -9.38 -3.43 -22.89
N THR A 345 -10.62 -3.43 -23.39
CA THR A 345 -11.18 -2.37 -24.23
C THR A 345 -12.49 -1.83 -23.64
N PRO A 346 -12.95 -0.63 -24.07
CA PRO A 346 -14.23 -0.09 -23.62
C PRO A 346 -15.44 -0.99 -23.91
N ASP A 347 -15.50 -1.63 -25.09
CA ASP A 347 -16.59 -2.54 -25.44
C ASP A 347 -16.54 -3.81 -24.57
N GLU A 348 -15.36 -4.43 -24.43
CA GLU A 348 -15.16 -5.57 -23.53
C GLU A 348 -15.53 -5.25 -22.08
N PHE A 349 -15.31 -4.00 -21.65
CA PHE A 349 -15.65 -3.57 -20.29
C PHE A 349 -17.17 -3.57 -20.07
N VAL A 350 -17.95 -3.11 -21.05
CA VAL A 350 -19.42 -3.19 -20.97
C VAL A 350 -19.87 -4.66 -20.90
N GLU A 351 -19.36 -5.51 -21.78
CA GLU A 351 -19.69 -6.95 -21.79
C GLU A 351 -19.26 -7.67 -20.50
N ALA A 352 -18.10 -7.30 -19.93
CA ALA A 352 -17.62 -7.86 -18.67
C ALA A 352 -18.50 -7.42 -17.49
N VAL A 353 -18.95 -6.16 -17.46
CA VAL A 353 -19.90 -5.69 -16.44
C VAL A 353 -21.25 -6.39 -16.58
N GLU A 354 -21.76 -6.59 -17.79
CA GLU A 354 -23.00 -7.33 -18.02
C GLU A 354 -22.92 -8.77 -17.48
N ARG A 355 -21.81 -9.46 -17.73
CA ARG A 355 -21.56 -10.79 -17.16
C ARG A 355 -21.44 -10.75 -15.63
N ALA A 356 -20.70 -9.78 -15.10
CA ALA A 356 -20.55 -9.59 -13.65
C ALA A 356 -21.88 -9.32 -12.94
N LEU A 357 -22.82 -8.63 -13.59
CA LEU A 357 -24.16 -8.40 -13.03
C LEU A 357 -25.01 -9.68 -12.91
N GLN A 358 -24.71 -10.70 -13.71
CA GLN A 358 -25.36 -12.02 -13.61
C GLN A 358 -24.65 -12.97 -12.63
N ASP A 359 -23.49 -12.56 -12.09
CA ASP A 359 -22.64 -13.40 -11.25
C ASP A 359 -23.09 -13.38 -9.77
N THR A 360 -23.77 -14.45 -9.39
CA THR A 360 -24.36 -14.64 -8.05
C THR A 360 -23.46 -15.39 -7.07
N ASN A 361 -22.20 -15.69 -7.41
CA ASN A 361 -21.27 -16.51 -6.62
C ASN A 361 -20.66 -15.76 -5.41
N ARG A 362 -21.51 -15.07 -4.64
CA ARG A 362 -21.11 -14.21 -3.51
C ARG A 362 -20.30 -14.96 -2.45
N GLU A 363 -20.81 -16.08 -1.93
CA GLU A 363 -20.14 -16.78 -0.82
C GLU A 363 -18.86 -17.47 -1.27
N GLU A 364 -18.79 -17.97 -2.51
CA GLU A 364 -17.58 -18.59 -3.07
C GLU A 364 -16.41 -17.60 -3.13
N ARG A 365 -16.67 -16.37 -3.61
CA ARG A 365 -15.68 -15.27 -3.61
C ARG A 365 -15.16 -14.98 -2.21
N ARG A 366 -16.06 -14.96 -1.21
CA ARG A 366 -15.73 -14.65 0.18
C ARG A 366 -14.91 -15.76 0.83
N ASP A 367 -15.34 -17.01 0.66
CA ASP A 367 -14.65 -18.17 1.21
C ASP A 367 -13.24 -18.28 0.64
N TYR A 368 -13.06 -18.00 -0.64
CA TYR A 368 -11.73 -17.95 -1.26
C TYR A 368 -10.83 -16.92 -0.61
N VAL A 369 -11.31 -15.69 -0.34
CA VAL A 369 -10.43 -14.64 0.20
C VAL A 369 -10.27 -14.66 1.71
N LYS A 370 -11.08 -15.42 2.43
CA LYS A 370 -11.00 -15.56 3.90
C LYS A 370 -9.66 -16.11 4.38
N GLN A 371 -8.96 -16.88 3.55
CA GLN A 371 -7.63 -17.39 3.86
C GLN A 371 -6.53 -16.32 3.83
N PHE A 372 -6.74 -15.20 3.11
CA PHE A 372 -5.76 -14.12 2.96
C PHE A 372 -5.86 -13.12 4.11
N SER A 373 -5.22 -13.44 5.23
CA SER A 373 -5.22 -12.58 6.42
C SER A 373 -3.86 -11.94 6.71
N TRP A 374 -3.87 -10.67 7.14
CA TRP A 374 -2.68 -9.97 7.62
C TRP A 374 -1.98 -10.71 8.77
N LYS A 375 -2.75 -11.41 9.61
CA LYS A 375 -2.23 -12.20 10.73
C LYS A 375 -1.42 -13.41 10.24
N ALA A 376 -1.94 -14.15 9.26
CA ALA A 376 -1.23 -15.29 8.69
C ALA A 376 0.04 -14.84 7.96
N ALA A 377 -0.05 -13.83 7.09
CA ALA A 377 1.09 -13.26 6.39
C ALA A 377 2.19 -12.77 7.33
N THR A 378 1.81 -12.04 8.40
CA THR A 378 2.80 -11.55 9.38
C THR A 378 3.42 -12.71 10.17
N ARG A 379 2.65 -13.74 10.52
CA ARG A 379 3.18 -14.93 11.19
C ARG A 379 4.19 -15.68 10.31
N GLU A 380 3.94 -15.77 9.01
CA GLU A 380 4.89 -16.35 8.05
C GLU A 380 6.19 -15.55 8.07
N ILE A 381 6.12 -14.22 7.90
CA ILE A 381 7.28 -13.32 7.99
C ILE A 381 8.06 -13.54 9.30
N MET A 382 7.35 -13.60 10.43
CA MET A 382 7.97 -13.79 11.74
C MET A 382 8.62 -15.17 11.86
N THR A 383 8.00 -16.22 11.34
CA THR A 383 8.53 -17.59 11.42
C THR A 383 9.78 -17.75 10.56
N ASP A 384 9.72 -17.30 9.31
CA ASP A 384 10.84 -17.32 8.37
C ASP A 384 12.07 -16.55 8.89
N CYS A 385 11.83 -15.48 9.66
CA CYS A 385 12.89 -14.65 10.23
C CYS A 385 13.25 -15.00 11.69
N GLY A 386 12.67 -16.06 12.28
CA GLY A 386 12.96 -16.46 13.67
C GLY A 386 12.55 -15.44 14.74
N LEU A 387 11.42 -14.75 14.53
CA LEU A 387 10.94 -13.61 15.33
C LEU A 387 9.77 -13.95 16.28
N ASN A 388 9.35 -15.21 16.37
CA ASN A 388 8.23 -15.64 17.21
C ASN A 388 8.43 -15.35 18.71
#